data_AF-A0A4Y8AW91-F1
#
_entry.id   AF-A0A4Y8AW91-F1
#
_cell.length_a   1.000
_cell.length_b   1.000
_cell.length_c   1.000
_cell.angle_alpha   90.00
_cell.angle_beta   90.00
_cell.angle_gamma   90.00
#
_symmetry.space_group_name_H-M   'P 1'
#
loop_
_entity.id
_entity.type
_entity.pdbx_description
1 polymer ?
#
loop_
_entity_poly.entity_id
_entity_poly.type
_entity_poly.pdbx_seq_one_letter_code
_entity_poly.pdbx_strand_id
1 'polypeptide(L)'
;MDLGSYKDLNFNGTIIKTPLSVVEKASQVNWVRENTTYKRPLKVKSKYDFEAFGRIRFTIEPRCTLEEIPLGIICKDGILKITSPKC
;
A
#
# COMPACT_ATOMS: atom_id res chain seq x y z
N MET A 1 -2.08 -5.15 -0.68
CA MET A 1 -1.53 -4.94 0.68
C MET A 1 -2.13 -5.99 1.58
N ASP A 2 -1.30 -6.72 2.27
CA ASP A 2 -1.73 -7.73 3.25
C ASP A 2 -0.91 -7.51 4.51
N LEU A 3 -1.58 -7.35 5.66
CA LEU A 3 -0.95 -7.17 6.97
C LEU A 3 -1.04 -8.49 7.80
N GLY A 4 -1.34 -9.61 7.15
CA GLY A 4 -1.48 -10.93 7.79
C GLY A 4 -2.73 -11.04 8.66
N SER A 5 -2.64 -11.77 9.77
CA SER A 5 -3.68 -11.78 10.79
C SER A 5 -3.45 -10.65 11.79
N TYR A 6 -4.05 -9.48 11.54
CA TYR A 6 -3.93 -8.30 12.39
C TYR A 6 -5.30 -7.92 12.97
N LYS A 7 -5.39 -7.76 14.29
CA LYS A 7 -6.65 -7.39 14.99
C LYS A 7 -6.73 -5.88 15.25
N ASP A 8 -5.58 -5.23 15.28
CA ASP A 8 -5.41 -3.85 15.76
C ASP A 8 -5.55 -2.79 14.67
N LEU A 9 -5.53 -3.19 13.40
CA LEU A 9 -5.71 -2.31 12.23
C LEU A 9 -6.88 -2.77 11.36
N ASN A 10 -7.37 -1.89 10.50
CA ASN A 10 -8.16 -2.24 9.32
C ASN A 10 -7.76 -1.38 8.13
N PHE A 11 -8.04 -1.85 6.93
CA PHE A 11 -8.13 -0.94 5.80
C PHE A 11 -9.44 -0.17 5.89
N ASN A 12 -9.40 1.12 5.53
CA ASN A 12 -10.57 1.96 5.44
C ASN A 12 -10.84 2.30 3.97
N GLY A 13 -11.93 1.77 3.43
CA GLY A 13 -12.35 2.02 2.05
C GLY A 13 -11.45 1.41 0.97
N THR A 14 -11.44 2.03 -0.20
CA THR A 14 -10.73 1.58 -1.41
C THR A 14 -9.37 2.27 -1.57
N ILE A 15 -8.56 1.84 -2.56
CA ILE A 15 -7.32 2.54 -2.91
C ILE A 15 -7.71 3.85 -3.63
N ILE A 16 -7.15 4.96 -3.16
CA ILE A 16 -7.33 6.29 -3.73
C ILE A 16 -6.15 6.57 -4.66
N LYS A 17 -6.44 7.05 -5.86
CA LYS A 17 -5.44 7.40 -6.89
C LYS A 17 -5.47 8.91 -7.13
N THR A 18 -4.32 9.57 -7.11
CA THR A 18 -4.23 11.02 -7.34
C THR A 18 -2.94 11.40 -8.08
N PRO A 19 -3.03 12.04 -9.26
CA PRO A 19 -4.22 12.12 -10.13
C PRO A 19 -4.68 10.72 -10.59
N LEU A 20 -5.85 10.62 -11.21
CA LEU A 20 -6.27 9.35 -11.83
C LEU A 20 -5.34 9.04 -13.00
N SER A 21 -4.89 7.79 -13.11
CA SER A 21 -4.01 7.39 -14.21
C SER A 21 -4.72 7.54 -15.55
N VAL A 22 -4.18 8.40 -16.41
CA VAL A 22 -4.64 8.55 -17.80
C VAL A 22 -3.83 7.61 -18.68
N VAL A 23 -4.51 6.61 -19.23
CA VAL A 23 -3.92 5.64 -20.18
C VAL A 23 -4.38 6.00 -21.58
N GLU A 24 -3.44 6.30 -22.44
CA GLU A 24 -3.68 6.49 -23.86
C GLU A 24 -3.31 5.22 -24.62
N LYS A 25 -4.27 4.69 -25.37
CA LYS A 25 -4.08 3.51 -26.21
C LYS A 25 -3.53 3.93 -27.56
N ALA A 26 -2.26 3.66 -27.83
CA ALA A 26 -1.71 3.68 -29.19
C ALA A 26 -1.80 2.28 -29.81
N SER A 27 -1.63 2.17 -31.13
CA SER A 27 -1.81 0.93 -31.89
C SER A 27 -0.98 -0.28 -31.41
N GLN A 28 0.14 -0.04 -30.70
CA GLN A 28 1.03 -1.09 -30.20
C GLN A 28 1.39 -0.96 -28.71
N VAL A 29 1.14 0.18 -28.08
CA VAL A 29 1.57 0.45 -26.69
C VAL A 29 0.55 1.30 -25.95
N ASN A 30 0.47 1.09 -24.63
CA ASN A 30 -0.31 1.93 -23.74
C ASN A 30 0.62 2.92 -23.04
N TRP A 31 0.38 4.22 -23.20
CA TRP A 31 1.15 5.27 -22.53
C TRP A 31 0.45 5.71 -21.25
N VAL A 32 1.20 5.76 -20.15
CA VAL A 32 0.76 6.41 -18.90
C VAL A 32 1.38 7.80 -18.89
N ARG A 33 0.53 8.84 -18.96
CA ARG A 33 1.01 10.22 -19.13
C ARG A 33 1.33 10.94 -17.82
N GLU A 34 0.82 10.45 -16.70
CA GLU A 34 0.89 11.15 -15.42
C GLU A 34 1.36 10.22 -14.29
N ASN A 35 2.24 10.76 -13.45
CA ASN A 35 2.64 10.10 -12.21
C ASN A 35 1.44 10.06 -11.25
N THR A 36 0.91 8.86 -11.01
CA THR A 36 -0.21 8.64 -10.11
C THR A 36 0.29 8.17 -8.74
N THR A 37 -0.11 8.86 -7.69
CA THR A 37 0.11 8.40 -6.31
C THR A 37 -1.05 7.52 -5.85
N TYR A 38 -0.73 6.35 -5.31
CA TYR A 38 -1.69 5.41 -4.74
C TYR A 38 -1.66 5.50 -3.22
N LYS A 39 -2.82 5.73 -2.60
CA LYS A 39 -2.98 5.81 -1.13
C LYS A 39 -4.02 4.81 -0.68
N ARG A 40 -3.73 4.05 0.37
CA ARG A 40 -4.68 3.15 1.03
C ARG A 40 -4.85 3.59 2.48
N PRO A 41 -6.00 4.18 2.84
CA PRO A 41 -6.23 4.60 4.22
C PRO A 41 -6.27 3.41 5.18
N LEU A 42 -5.67 3.60 6.35
CA LEU A 42 -5.66 2.65 7.45
C LEU A 42 -6.45 3.22 8.62
N LYS A 43 -7.22 2.37 9.29
CA LYS A 43 -7.93 2.69 10.53
C LYS A 43 -7.31 1.88 11.67
N VAL A 44 -6.80 2.58 12.67
CA VAL A 44 -6.37 1.95 13.93
C VAL A 44 -7.60 1.61 14.77
N LYS A 45 -7.71 0.36 15.21
CA LYS A 45 -8.78 -0.11 16.11
C LYS A 45 -8.32 -0.19 17.56
N SER A 46 -7.06 -0.52 17.79
CA SER A 46 -6.53 -0.72 19.13
C SER A 46 -6.24 0.61 19.82
N LYS A 47 -6.43 0.63 21.14
CA LYS A 47 -5.97 1.71 22.03
C LYS A 47 -4.67 1.36 22.74
N TYR A 48 -4.17 0.14 22.54
CA TYR A 48 -2.96 -0.38 23.14
C TYR A 48 -1.84 -0.43 22.11
N ASP A 49 -0.63 -0.65 22.60
CA ASP A 49 0.54 -0.89 21.75
C ASP A 49 0.36 -2.14 20.89
N PHE A 50 0.80 -2.07 19.63
CA PHE A 50 0.73 -3.18 18.71
C PHE A 50 1.83 -3.11 17.65
N GLU A 51 2.10 -4.27 17.05
CA GLU A 51 2.95 -4.40 15.89
C GLU A 51 2.21 -5.21 14.82
N ALA A 52 2.12 -4.65 13.62
CA ALA A 52 1.53 -5.32 12.47
C ALA A 52 2.55 -5.36 11.34
N PHE A 53 2.81 -6.55 10.82
CA PHE A 53 3.75 -6.78 9.73
C PHE A 53 3.03 -7.30 8.51
N GLY A 54 3.46 -6.85 7.34
CA GLY A 54 2.81 -7.17 6.10
C GLY A 54 3.66 -6.88 4.88
N ARG A 55 3.00 -6.91 3.72
CA ARG A 55 3.61 -6.62 2.43
C ARG A 55 2.72 -5.72 1.60
N ILE A 56 3.33 -4.72 0.97
CA ILE A 56 2.75 -4.01 -0.15
C ILE A 56 3.04 -4.85 -1.39
N ARG A 57 1.99 -5.40 -1.99
CA ARG A 57 2.05 -6.23 -3.18
C ARG A 57 1.33 -5.55 -4.32
N PHE A 58 2.00 -5.36 -5.45
CA PHE A 58 1.44 -4.76 -6.66
C PHE A 58 2.16 -5.28 -7.91
N THR A 59 1.55 -5.03 -9.07
CA THR A 59 2.12 -5.41 -10.36
C THR A 59 2.51 -4.15 -11.11
N ILE A 60 3.72 -4.11 -11.68
CA ILE A 60 4.14 -3.04 -12.58
C ILE A 60 3.81 -3.44 -14.02
N GLU A 61 2.84 -2.74 -14.59
CA GLU A 61 2.52 -2.82 -16.01
C GLU A 61 3.51 -1.97 -16.84
N PRO A 62 3.86 -2.37 -18.08
CA PRO A 62 3.33 -3.51 -18.86
C PRO A 62 4.09 -4.82 -18.67
N ARG A 63 5.11 -4.85 -17.79
CA ARG A 63 5.99 -6.01 -17.63
C ARG A 63 5.34 -7.14 -16.81
N CYS A 64 4.16 -6.90 -16.23
CA CYS A 64 3.47 -7.80 -15.31
C CYS A 64 4.37 -8.29 -14.15
N THR A 65 5.40 -7.51 -13.78
CA THR A 65 6.33 -7.89 -12.72
C THR A 65 5.65 -7.72 -11.37
N LEU A 66 5.63 -8.79 -10.57
CA LEU A 66 5.11 -8.75 -9.21
C LEU A 66 6.16 -8.14 -8.29
N GLU A 67 5.82 -7.00 -7.70
CA GLU A 67 6.63 -6.33 -6.69
C GLU A 67 6.04 -6.59 -5.30
N GLU A 68 6.91 -6.92 -4.35
CA GLU A 68 6.58 -7.10 -2.94
C GLU A 68 7.54 -6.31 -2.06
N ILE A 69 6.99 -5.39 -1.27
CA ILE A 69 7.75 -4.54 -0.36
C ILE A 69 7.30 -4.85 1.08
N PRO A 70 8.21 -5.27 1.98
CA PRO A 70 7.87 -5.50 3.38
C PRO A 70 7.51 -4.19 4.09
N LEU A 71 6.54 -4.28 5.00
CA LEU A 71 6.01 -3.14 5.75
C LEU A 71 5.78 -3.54 7.21
N GLY A 72 6.27 -2.72 8.13
CA GLY A 72 5.95 -2.79 9.55
C GLY A 72 5.18 -1.54 9.99
N ILE A 73 4.13 -1.72 10.77
CA ILE A 73 3.35 -0.66 11.40
C ILE A 73 3.38 -0.90 12.90
N ILE A 74 4.03 -0.01 13.63
CA ILE A 74 4.30 -0.16 15.06
C ILE A 74 3.67 1.02 15.79
N CYS A 75 2.81 0.74 16.76
CA CYS A 75 2.26 1.73 17.68
C CYS A 75 2.82 1.43 19.07
N LYS A 76 3.60 2.36 19.62
CA LYS A 76 4.16 2.29 20.98
C LYS A 76 4.00 3.62 21.69
N ASP A 77 3.47 3.59 22.92
CA ASP A 77 3.22 4.79 23.74
C ASP A 77 2.40 5.87 23.00
N GLY A 78 1.43 5.43 22.19
CA GLY A 78 0.60 6.31 21.35
C GLY A 78 1.30 6.87 20.10
N ILE A 79 2.55 6.50 19.82
CA ILE A 79 3.30 6.92 18.64
C ILE A 79 3.24 5.84 17.57
N LEU A 80 2.65 6.18 16.42
CA LEU A 80 2.59 5.30 15.24
C LEU A 80 3.80 5.53 14.33
N LYS A 81 4.51 4.45 13.99
CA LYS A 81 5.67 4.45 13.09
C LYS A 81 5.49 3.44 11.97
N ILE A 82 5.99 3.80 10.79
CA ILE A 82 6.08 2.92 9.63
C ILE A 82 7.55 2.52 9.47
N THR A 83 7.80 1.23 9.28
CA THR A 83 9.14 0.68 9.06
C THR A 83 9.15 -0.19 7.80
N SER A 84 10.33 -0.33 7.18
CA SER A 84 10.59 -1.26 6.09
C SER A 84 11.55 -2.33 6.61
N PRO A 85 11.07 -3.33 7.34
CA PRO A 85 11.93 -4.39 7.86
C PRO A 85 12.60 -5.11 6.69
N LYS A 86 13.89 -5.46 6.83
CA LYS A 86 14.54 -6.36 5.87
C LYS A 86 13.90 -7.74 6.03
N CYS A 87 13.51 -8.34 4.91
CA CYS A 87 13.12 -9.75 4.87
C CYS A 87 14.30 -10.65 5.25
#